data_AF-D6K5P8-F1
#
_entry.id   AF-D6K5P8-F1
#
_cell.length_a   1.000
_cell.length_b   1.000
_cell.length_c   1.000
_cell.angle_alpha   90.00
_cell.angle_beta   90.00
_cell.angle_gamma   90.00
#
_symmetry.space_group_name_H-M   'P 1'
#
loop_
_entity.id
_entity.type
_entity.pdbx_description
1 polymer ?
#
loop_
_entity_poly.entity_id
_entity_poly.type
_entity_poly.pdbx_seq_one_letter_code
_entity_poly.pdbx_strand_id
1 'polypeptide(L)'
;MRAAVPLGRWGSPLHRSLSEVLGGGWALGVPPARRAWGRHPRPRHPPQRPPAPSPTPPLRPGAPHRRKPAATSPSAPPKAGALLDRQLTLARTRAHSTALQALGSARFHAVADKVAVLASDVPLAPAAQTADLRPLAAAAEERLTDAVAALPLVTAGHPYNAEALVHGLSPDPAPHPQDAPWHQVRLLLRLHRYACEALRGGEDPGTPVDARLLTAGQALNRHREASEAAAAAAAAARTPRIAPATAYALGVLHADQRHEVEAARFAFQQCWQQRTVTAG
;
A
#
# COMPACT_ATOMS: atom_id res chain seq x y z
N MET A 1 52.82 27.14 11.94
CA MET A 1 52.86 25.82 12.61
C MET A 1 51.70 25.80 13.60
N ARG A 2 50.49 25.33 13.28
CA ARG A 2 49.99 23.93 13.09
C ARG A 2 50.33 22.98 14.24
N ALA A 3 49.35 22.74 15.11
CA ALA A 3 48.96 21.44 15.69
C ALA A 3 47.56 21.66 16.34
N ALA A 4 46.45 21.28 15.69
CA ALA A 4 45.85 19.94 15.64
C ALA A 4 45.13 19.56 16.96
N VAL A 5 43.84 19.89 17.03
CA VAL A 5 42.88 19.39 18.03
C VAL A 5 42.23 18.11 17.49
N PRO A 6 42.12 17.02 18.27
CA PRO A 6 41.61 15.75 17.77
C PRO A 6 40.09 15.77 17.62
N LEU A 7 39.63 15.30 16.46
CA LEU A 7 38.24 14.98 16.16
C LEU A 7 37.82 13.77 17.00
N GLY A 8 37.13 14.05 18.11
CA GLY A 8 36.39 13.07 18.90
C GLY A 8 35.22 12.52 18.07
N ARG A 9 35.35 11.25 17.72
CA ARG A 9 34.39 10.38 17.02
C ARG A 9 33.07 10.30 17.81
N TRP A 10 32.01 10.91 17.31
CA TRP A 10 30.65 10.72 17.83
C TRP A 10 30.14 9.35 17.41
N GLY A 11 30.44 8.34 18.23
CA GLY A 11 29.77 7.05 18.20
C GLY A 11 28.33 7.22 18.66
N SER A 12 27.40 6.75 17.83
CA SER A 12 25.96 6.76 18.04
C SER A 12 25.53 6.00 19.30
N PRO A 13 24.66 6.57 20.14
CA PRO A 13 23.87 5.77 21.07
C PRO A 13 22.38 6.08 20.87
N LEU A 14 21.82 5.82 19.69
CA LEU A 14 20.37 5.92 19.46
C LEU A 14 19.74 4.73 18.73
N HIS A 15 20.50 3.68 18.40
CA HIS A 15 19.96 2.53 17.66
C HIS A 15 19.62 1.30 18.52
N ARG A 16 19.56 1.41 19.86
CA ARG A 16 19.31 0.26 20.76
C ARG A 16 18.01 0.32 21.57
N SER A 17 17.05 1.20 21.27
CA SER A 17 15.82 1.33 22.08
C SER A 17 14.51 1.07 21.34
N LEU A 18 14.53 0.44 20.15
CA LEU A 18 13.31 0.08 19.41
C LEU A 18 13.13 -1.43 19.19
N SER A 19 14.12 -2.25 19.50
CA SER A 19 14.04 -3.71 19.41
C SER A 19 13.55 -4.40 20.70
N GLU A 20 13.55 -3.71 21.84
CA GLU A 20 13.15 -4.29 23.14
C GLU A 20 11.65 -4.16 23.46
N VAL A 21 10.86 -3.40 22.68
CA VAL A 21 9.43 -3.17 22.97
C VAL A 21 8.50 -4.16 22.25
N LEU A 22 9.01 -5.05 21.38
CA LEU A 22 8.18 -6.02 20.64
C LEU A 22 8.67 -7.49 20.71
N GLY A 23 9.70 -7.78 21.52
CA GLY A 23 10.24 -9.12 21.70
C GLY A 23 9.56 -9.92 22.83
N GLY A 24 8.25 -10.15 22.75
CA GLY A 24 7.52 -11.00 23.70
C GLY A 24 6.94 -12.23 23.01
N GLY A 25 7.67 -13.35 23.10
CA GLY A 25 7.46 -14.57 22.33
C GLY A 25 6.19 -15.37 22.64
N TRP A 26 5.69 -16.05 21.61
CA TRP A 26 4.75 -17.17 21.71
C TRP A 26 5.27 -18.32 20.85
N ALA A 27 6.10 -19.16 21.47
CA ALA A 27 6.46 -20.47 20.94
C ALA A 27 5.48 -21.50 21.50
N LEU A 28 4.70 -22.16 20.64
CA LEU A 28 4.02 -23.41 20.98
C LEU A 28 4.02 -24.38 19.77
N GLY A 29 4.88 -25.40 19.90
CA GLY A 29 4.64 -26.81 19.58
C GLY A 29 3.93 -27.20 18.28
N VAL A 30 4.72 -27.64 17.30
CA VAL A 30 4.27 -28.51 16.20
C VAL A 30 4.34 -29.98 16.65
N PRO A 31 3.29 -30.79 16.44
CA PRO A 31 3.44 -32.22 16.26
C PRO A 31 3.19 -32.65 14.80
N PRO A 32 3.87 -33.72 14.31
CA PRO A 32 3.91 -34.07 12.90
C PRO A 32 2.66 -34.81 12.39
N ALA A 33 2.33 -34.52 11.13
CA ALA A 33 1.31 -35.20 10.34
C ALA A 33 1.66 -36.68 10.08
N ARG A 34 0.70 -37.58 10.28
CA ARG A 34 0.72 -38.93 9.71
C ARG A 34 -0.24 -39.03 8.53
N ARG A 35 0.32 -39.49 7.41
CA ARG A 35 -0.32 -39.85 6.16
C ARG A 35 -1.26 -41.04 6.36
N ALA A 36 -2.41 -41.02 5.69
CA ALA A 36 -3.08 -42.24 5.23
C ALA A 36 -3.84 -41.94 3.94
N TRP A 37 -3.33 -42.49 2.84
CA TRP A 37 -4.02 -42.60 1.57
C TRP A 37 -4.97 -43.81 1.65
N GLY A 38 -6.21 -43.69 1.16
CA GLY A 38 -7.17 -44.78 1.20
C GLY A 38 -8.38 -44.54 0.31
N ARG A 39 -8.23 -44.93 -0.96
CA ARG A 39 -9.22 -45.17 -2.02
C ARG A 39 -10.68 -45.32 -1.58
N HIS A 40 -11.59 -44.63 -2.26
CA HIS A 40 -12.96 -45.11 -2.49
C HIS A 40 -13.34 -45.05 -3.98
N PRO A 41 -14.15 -46.01 -4.47
CA PRO A 41 -14.32 -46.29 -5.89
C PRO A 41 -15.48 -45.52 -6.55
N ARG A 42 -15.31 -45.27 -7.85
CA ARG A 42 -16.28 -44.68 -8.78
C ARG A 42 -17.49 -45.62 -9.02
N PRO A 43 -18.73 -45.10 -9.09
CA PRO A 43 -19.80 -45.77 -9.82
C PRO A 43 -19.76 -45.42 -11.31
N ARG A 44 -19.95 -46.45 -12.14
CA ARG A 44 -20.05 -46.41 -13.61
C ARG A 44 -21.50 -46.08 -14.02
N HIS A 45 -21.68 -45.14 -14.93
CA HIS A 45 -22.93 -44.98 -15.69
C HIS A 45 -22.69 -45.31 -17.17
N PRO A 46 -23.59 -46.06 -17.83
CA PRO A 46 -23.49 -46.44 -19.25
C PRO A 46 -23.85 -45.29 -20.22
N PRO A 47 -23.50 -45.40 -21.51
CA PRO A 47 -23.46 -44.28 -22.44
C PRO A 47 -24.84 -43.99 -23.07
N GLN A 48 -25.21 -42.72 -23.18
CA GLN A 48 -26.31 -42.28 -24.04
C GLN A 48 -25.75 -41.50 -25.25
N ARG A 49 -26.18 -41.94 -26.44
CA ARG A 49 -25.86 -41.37 -27.75
C ARG A 49 -26.65 -40.06 -27.98
N PRO A 50 -26.11 -39.11 -28.76
CA PRO A 50 -26.70 -37.79 -28.95
C PRO A 50 -27.79 -37.79 -30.05
N PRO A 51 -28.86 -37.00 -29.92
CA PRO A 51 -29.69 -36.62 -31.06
C PRO A 51 -29.11 -35.43 -31.83
N ALA A 52 -29.24 -35.52 -33.16
CA ALA A 52 -28.80 -34.59 -34.19
C ALA A 52 -29.60 -33.26 -34.21
N PRO A 53 -29.08 -32.20 -34.88
CA PRO A 53 -29.61 -30.84 -34.80
C PRO A 53 -30.83 -30.62 -35.70
N SER A 54 -31.69 -29.67 -35.33
CA SER A 54 -32.83 -29.20 -36.12
C SER A 54 -32.96 -27.67 -36.02
N PRO A 55 -33.55 -27.01 -37.03
CA PRO A 55 -32.96 -25.83 -37.65
C PRO A 55 -33.38 -24.49 -37.04
N THR A 56 -32.46 -23.54 -37.15
CA THR A 56 -32.60 -22.09 -36.94
C THR A 56 -33.70 -21.48 -37.83
N PRO A 57 -34.65 -20.69 -37.28
CA PRO A 57 -35.47 -19.77 -38.05
C PRO A 57 -34.75 -18.42 -38.29
N PRO A 58 -35.15 -17.65 -39.33
CA PRO A 58 -34.34 -16.59 -39.91
C PRO A 58 -34.30 -15.27 -39.11
N LEU A 59 -33.17 -14.57 -39.26
CA LEU A 59 -32.93 -13.19 -38.83
C LEU A 59 -34.02 -12.24 -39.37
N ARG A 60 -34.61 -11.43 -38.47
CA ARG A 60 -35.24 -10.16 -38.82
C ARG A 60 -34.39 -8.99 -38.30
N PRO A 61 -34.21 -7.90 -39.06
CA PRO A 61 -33.34 -6.79 -38.68
C PRO A 61 -34.06 -5.74 -37.82
N GLY A 62 -33.30 -5.16 -36.87
CA GLY A 62 -33.42 -3.76 -36.49
C GLY A 62 -34.36 -3.42 -35.33
N ALA A 63 -33.85 -3.46 -34.10
CA ALA A 63 -34.29 -2.56 -33.02
C ALA A 63 -33.06 -2.03 -32.26
N PRO A 64 -32.98 -0.72 -31.96
CA PRO A 64 -31.77 -0.11 -31.44
C PRO A 64 -31.53 -0.58 -30.00
N HIS A 65 -30.45 -1.33 -29.80
CA HIS A 65 -29.91 -1.60 -28.47
C HIS A 65 -29.51 -0.28 -27.81
N ARG A 66 -30.30 0.14 -26.82
CA ARG A 66 -29.83 1.04 -25.76
C ARG A 66 -28.59 0.40 -25.14
N ARG A 67 -27.41 0.88 -25.53
CA ARG A 67 -26.14 0.60 -24.86
C ARG A 67 -26.31 1.00 -23.39
N LYS A 68 -26.44 0.01 -22.51
CA LYS A 68 -26.23 0.22 -21.09
C LYS A 68 -24.75 0.60 -20.91
N PRO A 69 -24.45 1.67 -20.15
CA PRO A 69 -23.06 2.00 -19.85
C PRO A 69 -22.41 0.87 -19.05
N ALA A 70 -21.09 0.82 -19.22
CA ALA A 70 -20.14 -0.18 -18.79
C ALA A 70 -20.27 -0.64 -17.32
N ALA A 71 -19.91 -1.92 -17.13
CA ALA A 71 -19.32 -2.50 -15.94
C ALA A 71 -19.93 -2.09 -14.59
N THR A 72 -21.04 -2.74 -14.24
CA THR A 72 -21.34 -2.96 -12.82
C THR A 72 -20.31 -3.96 -12.32
N SER A 73 -19.38 -3.53 -11.46
CA SER A 73 -18.56 -4.45 -10.68
C SER A 73 -19.48 -5.53 -10.09
N PRO A 74 -19.12 -6.82 -10.12
CA PRO A 74 -19.96 -7.84 -9.52
C PRO A 74 -20.17 -7.46 -8.06
N SER A 75 -21.39 -7.02 -7.70
CA SER A 75 -21.64 -6.57 -6.34
C SER A 75 -21.31 -7.74 -5.43
N ALA A 76 -20.35 -7.57 -4.54
CA ALA A 76 -20.05 -8.59 -3.55
C ALA A 76 -21.38 -8.99 -2.87
N PRO A 77 -21.63 -10.27 -2.59
CA PRO A 77 -22.82 -10.72 -1.92
C PRO A 77 -23.05 -9.85 -0.68
N PRO A 78 -24.30 -9.45 -0.40
CA PRO A 78 -24.61 -8.47 0.65
C PRO A 78 -24.02 -8.85 2.02
N LYS A 79 -23.81 -10.15 2.28
CA LYS A 79 -23.16 -10.68 3.48
C LYS A 79 -21.68 -10.32 3.61
N ALA A 80 -20.92 -10.25 2.52
CA ALA A 80 -19.51 -9.85 2.54
C ALA A 80 -19.38 -8.34 2.86
N GLY A 81 -20.22 -7.52 2.23
CA GLY A 81 -20.32 -6.09 2.53
C GLY A 81 -20.70 -5.84 4.00
N ALA A 82 -21.75 -6.50 4.49
CA ALA A 82 -22.18 -6.36 5.89
C ALA A 82 -21.11 -6.82 6.90
N LEU A 83 -20.33 -7.86 6.58
CA LEU A 83 -19.22 -8.30 7.43
C LEU A 83 -18.13 -7.23 7.52
N LEU A 84 -17.69 -6.70 6.39
CA LEU A 84 -16.66 -5.66 6.32
C LEU A 84 -17.14 -4.38 7.01
N ASP A 85 -18.38 -3.94 6.75
CA ASP A 85 -18.96 -2.75 7.36
C ASP A 85 -18.97 -2.84 8.90
N ARG A 86 -19.40 -3.99 9.43
CA ARG A 86 -19.36 -4.25 10.87
C ARG A 86 -17.93 -4.21 11.42
N GLN A 87 -16.99 -4.87 10.76
CA GLN A 87 -15.59 -4.92 11.21
C GLN A 87 -14.93 -3.54 11.19
N LEU A 88 -15.08 -2.80 10.09
CA LEU A 88 -14.49 -1.46 9.92
C LEU A 88 -15.14 -0.45 10.85
N THR A 89 -16.45 -0.54 11.09
CA THR A 89 -17.13 0.33 12.06
C THR A 89 -16.64 0.09 13.49
N LEU A 90 -16.44 -1.16 13.89
CA LEU A 90 -15.86 -1.49 15.19
C LEU A 90 -14.41 -1.00 15.31
N ALA A 91 -13.59 -1.22 14.28
CA ALA A 91 -12.22 -0.72 14.24
C ALA A 91 -12.18 0.81 14.34
N ARG A 92 -13.04 1.51 13.60
CA ARG A 92 -13.18 2.97 13.64
C ARG A 92 -13.57 3.47 15.03
N THR A 93 -14.56 2.83 15.67
CA THR A 93 -15.03 3.23 17.01
C THR A 93 -13.91 3.07 18.04
N ARG A 94 -13.18 1.94 17.99
CA ARG A 94 -12.02 1.70 18.87
C ARG A 94 -10.92 2.74 18.61
N ALA A 95 -10.56 2.96 17.34
CA ALA A 95 -9.54 3.95 16.96
C ALA A 95 -9.92 5.36 17.42
N HIS A 96 -11.20 5.72 17.35
CA HIS A 96 -11.70 7.01 17.81
C HIS A 96 -11.51 7.17 19.32
N SER A 97 -11.96 6.21 20.12
CA SER A 97 -11.76 6.25 21.58
C SER A 97 -10.28 6.27 21.95
N THR A 98 -9.45 5.46 21.31
CA THR A 98 -7.99 5.46 21.50
C THR A 98 -7.36 6.81 21.13
N ALA A 99 -7.82 7.45 20.05
CA ALA A 99 -7.33 8.76 19.63
C ALA A 99 -7.69 9.84 20.66
N LEU A 100 -8.93 9.85 21.19
CA LEU A 100 -9.33 10.78 22.25
C LEU A 100 -8.52 10.57 23.54
N GLN A 101 -8.28 9.32 23.92
CA GLN A 101 -7.41 9.01 25.07
C GLN A 101 -5.97 9.49 24.85
N ALA A 102 -5.43 9.31 23.65
CA ALA A 102 -4.10 9.78 23.30
C ALA A 102 -4.02 11.31 23.35
N LEU A 103 -5.03 12.03 22.84
CA LEU A 103 -5.10 13.49 22.87
C LEU A 103 -5.17 14.06 24.29
N GLY A 104 -5.83 13.36 25.22
CA GLY A 104 -5.85 13.75 26.64
C GLY A 104 -4.63 13.30 27.45
N SER A 105 -3.65 12.65 26.82
CA SER A 105 -2.49 12.09 27.54
C SER A 105 -1.41 13.13 27.80
N ALA A 106 -0.70 13.00 28.91
CA ALA A 106 0.48 13.84 29.21
C ALA A 106 1.55 13.76 28.09
N ARG A 107 1.67 12.61 27.41
CA ARG A 107 2.58 12.44 26.26
C ARG A 107 2.19 13.36 25.10
N PHE A 108 0.91 13.50 24.81
CA PHE A 108 0.45 14.40 23.74
C PHE A 108 0.68 15.86 24.14
N HIS A 109 0.31 16.25 25.36
CA HIS A 109 0.56 17.60 25.86
C HIS A 109 2.05 17.98 25.81
N ALA A 110 2.95 17.08 26.23
CA ALA A 110 4.39 17.31 26.15
C ALA A 110 4.91 17.54 24.72
N VAL A 111 4.27 16.93 23.71
CA VAL A 111 4.60 17.19 22.30
C VAL A 111 3.98 18.50 21.83
N ALA A 112 2.72 18.76 22.19
CA ALA A 112 2.02 20.00 21.85
C ALA A 112 2.74 21.23 22.41
N ASP A 113 3.21 21.17 23.66
CA ASP A 113 3.96 22.27 24.30
C ASP A 113 5.27 22.55 23.55
N LYS A 114 6.00 21.51 23.12
CA LYS A 114 7.21 21.67 22.30
C LYS A 114 6.90 22.29 20.93
N VAL A 115 5.78 21.92 20.32
CA VAL A 115 5.33 22.52 19.04
C VAL A 115 4.92 23.98 19.24
N ALA A 116 4.28 24.32 20.37
CA ALA A 116 3.93 25.70 20.70
C ALA A 116 5.19 26.57 20.88
N VAL A 117 6.23 26.05 21.55
CA VAL A 117 7.53 26.72 21.64
C VAL A 117 8.14 26.90 20.25
N LEU A 118 8.12 25.86 19.40
CA LEU A 118 8.66 25.92 18.04
C LEU A 118 8.00 26.98 17.15
N ALA A 119 6.74 27.35 17.42
CA ALA A 119 6.04 28.40 16.69
C ALA A 119 6.60 29.81 16.97
N SER A 120 7.30 30.01 18.10
CA SER A 120 7.91 31.29 18.47
C SER A 120 9.43 31.27 18.41
N ASP A 121 10.06 30.16 18.77
CA ASP A 121 11.51 30.01 18.80
C ASP A 121 11.93 28.71 18.10
N VAL A 122 12.61 28.85 16.96
CA VAL A 122 13.18 27.72 16.22
C VAL A 122 14.64 27.59 16.63
N PRO A 123 15.05 26.46 17.26
CA PRO A 123 16.40 26.27 17.77
C PRO A 123 17.39 26.01 16.62
N LEU A 124 17.70 27.05 15.86
CA LEU A 124 18.65 27.01 14.76
C LEU A 124 20.08 26.95 15.30
N ALA A 125 20.90 26.06 14.75
CA ALA A 125 22.34 26.10 15.00
C ALA A 125 22.91 27.44 14.52
N PRO A 126 23.99 27.98 15.12
CA PRO A 126 24.53 29.29 14.74
C PRO A 126 24.85 29.42 13.25
N ALA A 127 25.36 28.36 12.62
CA ALA A 127 25.68 28.32 11.20
C ALA A 127 24.46 28.20 10.27
N ALA A 128 23.27 27.90 10.80
CA ALA A 128 22.07 27.67 10.00
C ALA A 128 21.45 28.97 9.45
N GLN A 129 21.75 30.12 10.05
CA GLN A 129 21.18 31.41 9.65
C GLN A 129 21.61 31.83 8.23
N THR A 130 22.81 31.42 7.81
CA THR A 130 23.37 31.72 6.48
C THR A 130 23.52 30.46 5.63
N ALA A 131 23.02 29.32 6.11
CA ALA A 131 23.18 28.05 5.41
C ALA A 131 22.26 27.99 4.19
N ASP A 132 22.83 27.54 3.07
CA ASP A 132 22.03 27.20 1.91
C ASP A 132 21.29 25.88 2.16
N LEU A 133 19.96 25.91 2.01
CA LEU A 133 19.09 24.74 2.20
C LEU A 133 18.99 23.87 0.94
N ARG A 134 19.39 24.39 -0.25
CA ARG A 134 19.32 23.67 -1.53
C ARG A 134 20.05 22.31 -1.50
N PRO A 135 21.25 22.17 -0.90
CA PRO A 135 21.92 20.87 -0.77
C PRO A 135 21.12 19.84 0.05
N LEU A 136 20.38 20.28 1.08
CA LEU A 136 19.56 19.38 1.90
C LEU A 136 18.34 18.87 1.12
N ALA A 137 17.72 19.73 0.31
CA ALA A 137 16.63 19.34 -0.57
C ALA A 137 17.12 18.42 -1.71
N ALA A 138 18.28 18.70 -2.28
CA ALA A 138 18.93 17.84 -3.28
C ALA A 138 19.23 16.45 -2.69
N ALA A 139 19.73 16.36 -1.46
CA ALA A 139 19.94 15.08 -0.78
C ALA A 139 18.61 14.31 -0.54
N ALA A 140 17.49 15.00 -0.35
CA ALA A 140 16.18 14.36 -0.27
C ALA A 140 15.70 13.85 -1.63
N GLU A 141 16.00 14.57 -2.70
CA GLU A 141 15.75 14.13 -4.08
C GLU A 141 16.59 12.89 -4.42
N GLU A 142 17.89 12.91 -4.13
CA GLU A 142 18.81 11.79 -4.38
C GLU A 142 18.32 10.50 -3.70
N ARG A 143 17.97 10.56 -2.42
CA ARG A 143 17.39 9.40 -1.71
C ARG A 143 16.11 8.89 -2.36
N LEU A 144 15.28 9.80 -2.89
CA LEU A 144 14.06 9.42 -3.60
C LEU A 144 14.40 8.75 -4.94
N THR A 145 15.30 9.33 -5.74
CA THR A 145 15.68 8.77 -7.04
C THR A 145 16.36 7.41 -6.89
N ASP A 146 17.21 7.24 -5.88
CA ASP A 146 17.86 5.97 -5.57
C ASP A 146 16.85 4.90 -5.16
N ALA A 147 15.92 5.25 -4.28
CA ALA A 147 14.87 4.32 -3.87
C ALA A 147 13.95 3.92 -5.03
N VAL A 148 13.67 4.85 -5.96
CA VAL A 148 12.91 4.56 -7.18
C VAL A 148 13.71 3.68 -8.14
N ALA A 149 15.01 3.92 -8.30
CA ALA A 149 15.89 3.09 -9.13
C ALA A 149 15.99 1.65 -8.62
N ALA A 150 15.85 1.45 -7.29
CA ALA A 150 15.82 0.13 -6.67
C ALA A 150 14.46 -0.59 -6.76
N LEU A 151 13.41 0.04 -7.29
CA LEU A 151 12.11 -0.61 -7.44
C LEU A 151 12.15 -1.68 -8.55
N PRO A 152 11.39 -2.79 -8.41
CA PRO A 152 11.26 -3.81 -9.44
C PRO A 152 10.33 -3.33 -10.57
N LEU A 153 10.75 -2.30 -11.30
CA LEU A 153 9.95 -1.63 -12.34
C LEU A 153 9.68 -2.54 -13.56
N VAL A 154 10.54 -3.54 -13.79
CA VAL A 154 10.37 -4.51 -14.90
C VAL A 154 9.16 -5.44 -14.65
N THR A 155 8.88 -5.77 -13.39
CA THR A 155 7.74 -6.62 -13.00
C THR A 155 6.41 -5.85 -12.97
N ALA A 156 6.47 -4.52 -12.80
CA ALA A 156 5.30 -3.62 -12.81
C ALA A 156 4.84 -3.21 -14.23
N GLY A 157 5.53 -3.66 -15.28
CA GLY A 157 5.22 -3.35 -16.68
C GLY A 157 3.95 -4.02 -17.22
N HIS A 158 3.34 -4.94 -16.47
CA HIS A 158 2.08 -5.58 -16.82
C HIS A 158 1.00 -5.27 -15.78
N PRO A 159 -0.13 -4.64 -16.16
CA PRO A 159 -1.24 -4.35 -15.24
C PRO A 159 -1.88 -5.60 -14.62
N TYR A 160 -1.52 -6.80 -15.10
CA TYR A 160 -1.96 -8.09 -14.61
C TYR A 160 -0.77 -9.00 -14.32
N ASN A 161 -0.01 -8.73 -13.26
CA ASN A 161 1.00 -9.68 -12.80
C ASN A 161 0.33 -10.81 -11.98
N ALA A 162 0.35 -12.03 -12.51
CA ALA A 162 -0.34 -13.20 -11.94
C ALA A 162 0.30 -13.72 -10.63
N GLU A 163 1.51 -13.27 -10.27
CA GLU A 163 2.19 -13.67 -9.03
C GLU A 163 1.42 -13.26 -7.76
N ALA A 164 0.65 -12.16 -7.83
CA ALA A 164 -0.19 -11.71 -6.72
C ALA A 164 -1.31 -12.71 -6.36
N LEU A 165 -1.74 -13.55 -7.31
CA LEU A 165 -2.77 -14.57 -7.10
C LEU A 165 -2.19 -15.87 -6.54
N VAL A 166 -0.93 -16.21 -6.85
CA VAL A 166 -0.29 -17.47 -6.42
C VAL A 166 0.08 -17.43 -4.93
N HIS A 167 0.45 -16.26 -4.40
CA HIS A 167 0.82 -16.10 -2.99
C HIS A 167 -0.37 -15.91 -2.04
N GLY A 168 -1.59 -15.70 -2.54
CA GLY A 168 -2.81 -15.52 -1.73
C GLY A 168 -3.32 -16.76 -0.99
N LEU A 169 -2.70 -17.93 -1.21
CA LEU A 169 -3.04 -19.21 -0.58
C LEU A 169 -2.00 -19.69 0.45
N SER A 170 -0.92 -18.93 0.67
CA SER A 170 0.06 -19.26 1.72
C SER A 170 -0.49 -18.82 3.09
N PRO A 171 -0.39 -19.66 4.14
CA PRO A 171 -0.81 -19.31 5.50
C PRO A 171 0.15 -18.30 6.18
N ASP A 172 1.23 -17.90 5.51
CA ASP A 172 2.25 -17.02 6.06
C ASP A 172 1.79 -15.54 6.03
N PRO A 173 1.69 -14.84 7.17
CA PRO A 173 1.18 -13.47 7.28
C PRO A 173 2.09 -12.39 6.70
N ALA A 174 3.20 -12.75 6.02
CA ALA A 174 4.09 -11.76 5.47
C ALA A 174 3.32 -10.83 4.50
N PRO A 175 3.24 -9.52 4.80
CA PRO A 175 2.69 -8.56 3.84
C PRO A 175 3.44 -8.76 2.53
N HIS A 176 2.73 -8.77 1.40
CA HIS A 176 3.31 -9.00 0.08
C HIS A 176 4.65 -8.26 0.00
N PRO A 177 5.81 -8.96 0.01
CA PRO A 177 7.10 -8.33 0.29
C PRO A 177 7.45 -7.25 -0.73
N GLN A 178 6.81 -7.32 -1.88
CA GLN A 178 6.85 -6.35 -2.96
C GLN A 178 6.25 -4.99 -2.60
N ASP A 179 5.33 -4.86 -1.63
CA ASP A 179 4.63 -3.59 -1.31
C ASP A 179 5.50 -2.64 -0.45
N ALA A 180 6.44 -3.17 0.35
CA ALA A 180 7.24 -2.38 1.29
C ALA A 180 8.15 -1.34 0.61
N PRO A 181 8.90 -1.66 -0.47
CA PRO A 181 9.67 -0.67 -1.22
C PRO A 181 8.83 0.49 -1.76
N TRP A 182 7.60 0.22 -2.22
CA TRP A 182 6.69 1.25 -2.71
C TRP A 182 6.18 2.16 -1.60
N HIS A 183 5.92 1.63 -0.41
CA HIS A 183 5.60 2.46 0.75
C HIS A 183 6.76 3.35 1.18
N GLN A 184 8.00 2.86 1.08
CA GLN A 184 9.20 3.66 1.35
C GLN A 184 9.36 4.78 0.33
N VAL A 185 9.18 4.51 -0.96
CA VAL A 185 9.19 5.55 -2.01
C VAL A 185 8.11 6.60 -1.77
N ARG A 186 6.90 6.21 -1.30
CA ARG A 186 5.84 7.16 -0.92
C ARG A 186 6.27 8.09 0.21
N LEU A 187 6.96 7.58 1.22
CA LEU A 187 7.49 8.38 2.31
C LEU A 187 8.55 9.36 1.80
N LEU A 188 9.51 8.87 1.02
CA LEU A 188 10.59 9.69 0.45
C LEU A 188 10.06 10.78 -0.48
N LEU A 189 9.03 10.48 -1.28
CA LEU A 189 8.38 11.47 -2.14
C LEU A 189 7.73 12.58 -1.32
N ARG A 190 7.05 12.24 -0.21
CA ARG A 190 6.49 13.24 0.71
C ARG A 190 7.58 14.09 1.35
N LEU A 191 8.69 13.48 1.77
CA LEU A 191 9.83 14.20 2.34
C LEU A 191 10.46 15.16 1.34
N HIS A 192 10.69 14.74 0.10
CA HIS A 192 11.18 15.61 -0.96
C HIS A 192 10.21 16.76 -1.24
N ARG A 193 8.90 16.49 -1.30
CA ARG A 193 7.89 17.55 -1.46
C ARG A 193 7.93 18.55 -0.31
N TYR A 194 8.00 18.10 0.94
CA TYR A 194 8.11 18.98 2.11
C TYR A 194 9.43 19.75 2.14
N ALA A 195 10.53 19.17 1.65
CA ALA A 195 11.79 19.90 1.50
C ALA A 195 11.66 21.03 0.47
N CYS A 196 11.00 20.78 -0.66
CA CYS A 196 10.69 21.83 -1.65
C CYS A 196 9.74 22.89 -1.11
N GLU A 197 8.73 22.52 -0.31
CA GLU A 197 7.85 23.48 0.37
C GLU A 197 8.63 24.34 1.38
N ALA A 198 9.57 23.76 2.13
CA ALA A 198 10.42 24.48 3.06
C ALA A 198 11.39 25.45 2.36
N LEU A 199 11.92 25.09 1.18
CA LEU A 199 12.71 26.01 0.34
C LEU A 199 11.87 27.19 -0.15
N ARG A 200 10.66 26.92 -0.65
CA ARG A 200 9.73 27.96 -1.14
C ARG A 200 9.26 28.90 -0.04
N GLY A 201 9.23 28.47 1.21
CA GLY A 201 8.90 29.33 2.34
C GLY A 201 9.81 30.58 2.46
N GLY A 202 10.96 30.62 1.75
CA GLY A 202 11.82 31.79 1.60
C GLY A 202 11.81 32.46 0.21
N GLU A 203 11.03 31.97 -0.76
CA GLU A 203 10.94 32.47 -2.14
C GLU A 203 9.48 32.80 -2.54
N ASP A 204 9.29 33.40 -3.72
CA ASP A 204 8.04 33.98 -4.20
C ASP A 204 6.85 32.97 -4.19
N PRO A 205 5.68 33.29 -3.59
CA PRO A 205 4.53 32.38 -3.45
C PRO A 205 3.92 31.85 -4.76
N GLY A 206 4.36 32.37 -5.91
CA GLY A 206 3.83 32.06 -7.24
C GLY A 206 4.48 30.85 -7.94
N THR A 207 5.55 30.26 -7.38
CA THR A 207 6.24 29.15 -8.05
C THR A 207 5.36 27.88 -8.06
N PRO A 208 4.94 27.37 -9.23
CA PRO A 208 4.01 26.26 -9.30
C PRO A 208 4.59 24.98 -8.69
N VAL A 209 3.76 24.27 -7.92
CA VAL A 209 4.07 22.92 -7.43
C VAL A 209 4.24 22.00 -8.63
N ASP A 210 5.30 21.18 -8.64
CA ASP A 210 5.52 20.20 -9.71
C ASP A 210 4.31 19.24 -9.76
N ALA A 211 3.47 19.42 -10.79
CA ALA A 211 2.26 18.65 -11.00
C ALA A 211 2.57 17.15 -11.10
N ARG A 212 3.76 16.79 -11.61
CA ARG A 212 4.23 15.41 -11.69
C ARG A 212 4.42 14.80 -10.30
N LEU A 213 5.01 15.52 -9.35
CA LEU A 213 5.16 15.03 -7.97
C LEU A 213 3.80 14.81 -7.31
N LEU A 214 2.81 15.64 -7.62
CA LEU A 214 1.43 15.46 -7.15
C LEU A 214 0.81 14.21 -7.75
N THR A 215 0.89 14.02 -9.07
CA THR A 215 0.37 12.83 -9.76
C THR A 215 1.06 11.54 -9.29
N ALA A 216 2.39 11.56 -9.14
CA ALA A 216 3.15 10.44 -8.59
C ALA A 216 2.76 10.14 -7.14
N GLY A 217 2.59 11.17 -6.31
CA GLY A 217 2.08 11.02 -4.94
C GLY A 217 0.67 10.43 -4.87
N GLN A 218 -0.22 10.82 -5.78
CA GLN A 218 -1.57 10.26 -5.88
C GLN A 218 -1.54 8.78 -6.29
N ALA A 219 -0.70 8.40 -7.26
CA ALA A 219 -0.51 7.00 -7.62
C ALA A 219 -0.02 6.15 -6.43
N LEU A 220 0.95 6.64 -5.67
CA LEU A 220 1.46 5.95 -4.48
C LEU A 220 0.45 5.89 -3.31
N ASN A 221 -0.45 6.88 -3.20
CA ASN A 221 -1.55 6.82 -2.25
C ASN A 221 -2.57 5.75 -2.64
N ARG A 222 -2.97 5.68 -3.92
CA ARG A 222 -3.83 4.61 -4.43
C ARG A 222 -3.22 3.23 -4.22
N HIS A 223 -1.91 3.07 -4.46
CA HIS A 223 -1.19 1.83 -4.13
C HIS A 223 -1.33 1.47 -2.65
N ARG A 224 -1.17 2.44 -1.74
CA ARG A 224 -1.30 2.19 -0.29
C ARG A 224 -2.72 1.79 0.09
N GLU A 225 -3.71 2.53 -0.39
CA GLU A 225 -5.13 2.28 -0.11
C GLU A 225 -5.56 0.90 -0.63
N ALA A 226 -5.19 0.55 -1.87
CA ALA A 226 -5.49 -0.75 -2.46
C ALA A 226 -4.78 -1.90 -1.72
N SER A 227 -3.52 -1.72 -1.33
CA SER A 227 -2.79 -2.72 -0.53
C SER A 227 -3.43 -2.95 0.85
N GLU A 228 -3.83 -1.87 1.54
CA GLU A 228 -4.55 -1.96 2.82
C GLU A 228 -5.93 -2.63 2.66
N ALA A 229 -6.67 -2.28 1.61
CA ALA A 229 -7.98 -2.86 1.31
C ALA A 229 -7.88 -4.36 0.97
N ALA A 230 -6.87 -4.75 0.18
CA ALA A 230 -6.58 -6.16 -0.11
C ALA A 230 -6.27 -6.96 1.16
N ALA A 231 -5.48 -6.38 2.07
CA ALA A 231 -5.16 -7.00 3.36
C ALA A 231 -6.40 -7.12 4.27
N ALA A 232 -7.26 -6.11 4.30
CA ALA A 232 -8.52 -6.13 5.05
C ALA A 232 -9.49 -7.20 4.52
N ALA A 233 -9.63 -7.33 3.20
CA ALA A 233 -10.45 -8.37 2.57
C ALA A 233 -9.92 -9.78 2.89
N ALA A 234 -8.60 -9.98 2.81
CA ALA A 234 -7.96 -11.25 3.16
C ALA A 234 -8.13 -11.59 4.66
N ALA A 235 -8.01 -10.60 5.54
CA ALA A 235 -8.25 -10.78 6.97
C ALA A 235 -9.72 -11.15 7.26
N ALA A 236 -10.67 -10.46 6.62
CA ALA A 236 -12.09 -10.77 6.75
C ALA A 236 -12.42 -12.18 6.26
N ALA A 237 -11.76 -12.66 5.19
CA ALA A 237 -11.96 -14.01 4.66
C ALA A 237 -11.51 -15.11 5.64
N ARG A 238 -10.63 -14.80 6.61
CA ARG A 238 -10.21 -15.72 7.67
C ARG A 238 -11.15 -15.75 8.88
N THR A 239 -12.24 -14.98 8.85
CA THR A 239 -13.23 -14.98 9.95
C THR A 239 -13.85 -16.38 10.10
N PRO A 240 -13.88 -16.95 11.32
CA PRO A 240 -14.44 -18.28 11.51
C PRO A 240 -15.94 -18.32 11.18
N ARG A 241 -16.41 -19.44 10.64
CA ARG A 241 -17.84 -19.74 10.36
C ARG A 241 -18.52 -18.80 9.34
N ILE A 242 -17.78 -18.18 8.43
CA ILE A 242 -18.38 -17.48 7.29
C ILE A 242 -18.88 -18.46 6.22
N ALA A 243 -19.92 -18.10 5.47
CA ALA A 243 -20.44 -18.93 4.39
C ALA A 243 -19.44 -19.00 3.21
N PRO A 244 -19.34 -20.12 2.48
CA PRO A 244 -18.44 -20.24 1.31
C PRO A 244 -18.64 -19.14 0.26
N ALA A 245 -19.89 -18.74 0.00
CA ALA A 245 -20.19 -17.65 -0.93
C ALA A 245 -19.63 -16.29 -0.46
N THR A 246 -19.58 -16.05 0.86
CA THR A 246 -18.98 -14.85 1.45
C THR A 246 -17.46 -14.89 1.32
N ALA A 247 -16.83 -16.04 1.58
CA ALA A 247 -15.39 -16.22 1.42
C ALA A 247 -14.97 -16.01 -0.04
N TYR A 248 -15.71 -16.58 -1.00
CA TYR A 248 -15.46 -16.39 -2.44
C TYR A 248 -15.46 -14.91 -2.83
N ALA A 249 -16.47 -14.17 -2.38
CA ALA A 249 -16.57 -12.75 -2.71
C ALA A 249 -15.46 -11.89 -2.10
N LEU A 250 -15.03 -12.21 -0.88
CA LEU A 250 -13.86 -11.55 -0.27
C LEU A 250 -12.58 -11.89 -1.03
N GLY A 251 -12.48 -13.10 -1.59
CA GLY A 251 -11.39 -13.49 -2.51
C GLY A 251 -11.39 -12.68 -3.81
N VAL A 252 -12.55 -12.48 -4.44
CA VAL A 252 -12.69 -11.62 -5.63
C VAL A 252 -12.31 -10.18 -5.30
N LEU A 253 -12.84 -9.62 -4.19
CA LEU A 253 -12.48 -8.27 -3.74
C LEU A 253 -10.96 -8.14 -3.49
N HIS A 254 -10.35 -9.14 -2.85
CA HIS A 254 -8.90 -9.15 -2.64
C HIS A 254 -8.15 -9.11 -3.98
N ALA A 255 -8.54 -9.94 -4.95
CA ALA A 255 -7.93 -9.95 -6.28
C ALA A 255 -8.08 -8.61 -7.01
N ASP A 256 -9.28 -8.01 -6.97
CA ASP A 256 -9.53 -6.69 -7.56
C ASP A 256 -8.61 -5.61 -6.94
N GLN A 257 -8.46 -5.62 -5.61
CA GLN A 257 -7.55 -4.69 -4.94
C GLN A 257 -6.07 -4.96 -5.27
N ARG A 258 -5.67 -6.22 -5.50
CA ARG A 258 -4.32 -6.53 -6.00
C ARG A 258 -4.11 -6.01 -7.42
N HIS A 259 -5.12 -6.04 -8.28
CA HIS A 259 -5.03 -5.41 -9.60
C HIS A 259 -4.91 -3.88 -9.51
N GLU A 260 -5.63 -3.24 -8.61
CA GLU A 260 -5.48 -1.79 -8.36
C GLU A 260 -4.08 -1.42 -7.84
N VAL A 261 -3.45 -2.29 -7.03
CA VAL A 261 -2.04 -2.14 -6.63
C VAL A 261 -1.12 -2.11 -7.85
N GLU A 262 -1.25 -3.07 -8.77
CA GLU A 262 -0.41 -3.10 -9.99
C GLU A 262 -0.73 -1.93 -10.94
N ALA A 263 -2.00 -1.56 -11.10
CA ALA A 263 -2.42 -0.40 -11.87
C ALA A 263 -1.82 0.91 -11.33
N ALA A 264 -1.74 1.05 -10.00
CA ALA A 264 -1.11 2.19 -9.34
C ALA A 264 0.41 2.22 -9.55
N ARG A 265 1.08 1.06 -9.54
CA ARG A 265 2.51 0.94 -9.86
C ARG A 265 2.80 1.36 -11.29
N PHE A 266 2.00 0.87 -12.24
CA PHE A 266 2.08 1.25 -13.65
C PHE A 266 1.87 2.76 -13.84
N ALA A 267 0.84 3.33 -13.21
CA ALA A 267 0.57 4.77 -13.27
C ALA A 267 1.72 5.61 -12.70
N PHE A 268 2.32 5.18 -11.58
CA PHE A 268 3.51 5.82 -11.02
C PHE A 268 4.69 5.77 -12.01
N GLN A 269 4.97 4.60 -12.59
CA GLN A 269 6.05 4.45 -13.57
C GLN A 269 5.87 5.39 -14.77
N GLN A 270 4.67 5.47 -15.35
CA GLN A 270 4.38 6.34 -16.50
C GLN A 270 4.65 7.82 -16.18
N CYS A 271 4.13 8.32 -15.06
CA CYS A 271 4.35 9.72 -14.69
C CYS A 271 5.81 10.01 -14.28
N TRP A 272 6.53 9.02 -13.74
CA TRP A 272 7.92 9.17 -13.34
C TRP A 272 8.88 9.18 -14.54
N GLN A 273 8.67 8.29 -15.53
CA GLN A 273 9.49 8.16 -16.74
C GLN A 273 9.31 9.32 -17.74
N GLN A 274 8.16 10.00 -17.75
CA GLN A 274 7.98 11.20 -18.58
C GLN A 274 9.03 12.29 -18.26
N ARG A 275 9.60 12.32 -17.04
CA ARG A 275 10.75 13.21 -16.72
C ARG A 275 12.05 12.81 -17.41
N THR A 276 12.35 11.52 -17.53
CA THR A 276 13.61 11.08 -18.12
C THR A 276 13.64 11.30 -19.62
N VAL A 277 12.49 11.27 -20.30
CA VAL A 277 12.39 11.47 -21.75
C VAL A 277 12.42 12.96 -22.13
N THR A 278 11.91 13.86 -21.28
CA THR A 278 11.92 15.31 -21.56
C THR A 278 13.21 16.02 -21.13
N ALA A 279 14.06 15.38 -20.32
CA ALA A 279 15.30 15.94 -19.79
C ALA A 279 16.60 15.47 -20.48
N GLY A 280 16.49 14.79 -21.63
CA GLY A 280 17.62 14.39 -22.48
C GLY A 280 17.52 15.04 -23.85
#